data_AF-R6RZE9-F1
#
_entry.id   AF-R6RZE9-F1
#
_cell.length_a   1.000
_cell.length_b   1.000
_cell.length_c   1.000
_cell.angle_alpha   90.00
_cell.angle_beta   90.00
_cell.angle_gamma   90.00
#
_symmetry.space_group_name_H-M   'P 1'
#
loop_
_entity.id
_entity.type
_entity.pdbx_description
1 polymer ?
#
loop_
_entity_poly.entity_id
_entity_poly.type
_entity_poly.pdbx_seq_one_letter_code
_entity_poly.pdbx_strand_id
1 'polypeptide(L)'
;MESGVVTLRRNRADRRNKPSNKLVGLAVVVIVIALVLFFNSRSKEIQARNAEDAARIEELESNIEAESRRAEDLEEYSKYVNTKQFVEEAARDKLGLVYPDEKVLKDQDK
;
A
#
# COMPACT_ATOMS: atom_id res chain seq x y z
N MET A 1 53.26 -27.39 -78.44
CA MET A 1 54.16 -26.54 -77.64
C MET A 1 53.34 -25.34 -77.26
N GLU A 2 52.52 -25.48 -76.21
CA GLU A 2 52.87 -25.09 -74.84
C GLU A 2 53.17 -23.59 -74.80
N SER A 3 52.45 -22.75 -74.07
CA SER A 3 51.93 -22.90 -72.71
C SER A 3 50.91 -21.78 -72.51
N GLY A 4 49.74 -22.04 -71.96
CA GLY A 4 49.57 -22.15 -70.51
C GLY A 4 48.81 -20.91 -70.02
N VAL A 5 47.50 -21.06 -69.90
CA VAL A 5 46.52 -20.03 -69.56
C VAL A 5 46.87 -19.36 -68.22
N VAL A 6 46.95 -18.02 -68.24
CA VAL A 6 47.02 -17.18 -67.05
C VAL A 6 45.72 -17.31 -66.27
N THR A 7 45.75 -17.88 -65.07
CA THR A 7 44.88 -17.48 -63.94
C THR A 7 45.45 -17.96 -62.61
N LEU A 8 46.30 -17.15 -61.96
CA LEU A 8 46.50 -17.27 -60.52
C LEU A 8 45.56 -16.28 -59.83
N ARG A 9 44.38 -16.79 -59.49
CA ARG A 9 43.44 -16.17 -58.56
C ARG A 9 44.19 -15.94 -57.24
N ARG A 10 44.58 -14.69 -56.95
CA ARG A 10 45.02 -14.31 -55.60
C ARG A 10 43.83 -14.48 -54.66
N ASN A 11 43.82 -15.56 -53.89
CA ASN A 11 43.07 -15.61 -52.65
C ASN A 11 43.66 -14.54 -51.71
N ARG A 12 43.14 -13.31 -51.82
CA ARG A 12 43.27 -12.33 -50.76
C ARG A 12 42.52 -12.93 -49.57
N ALA A 13 43.30 -13.41 -48.60
CA ALA A 13 42.78 -13.89 -47.33
C ALA A 13 41.80 -12.86 -46.80
N ASP A 14 40.55 -13.29 -46.64
CA ASP A 14 39.51 -12.54 -45.98
C ASP A 14 39.97 -12.37 -44.53
N ARG A 15 40.71 -11.29 -44.28
CA ARG A 15 41.17 -10.90 -42.95
C ARG A 15 39.94 -10.36 -42.25
N ARG A 16 39.06 -11.27 -41.82
CA ARG A 16 37.84 -10.99 -41.06
C ARG A 16 38.22 -9.97 -40.00
N ASN A 17 37.62 -8.80 -40.10
CA ASN A 17 37.77 -7.70 -39.17
C ASN A 17 37.33 -8.19 -37.79
N LYS A 18 38.26 -8.81 -37.05
CA LYS A 18 38.12 -9.11 -35.64
C LYS A 18 37.98 -7.74 -34.99
N PRO A 19 36.83 -7.39 -34.38
CA PRO A 19 36.75 -6.13 -33.66
C PRO A 19 37.87 -6.13 -32.65
N SER A 20 38.73 -5.11 -32.70
CA SER A 20 39.85 -5.03 -31.78
C SER A 20 39.31 -5.14 -30.35
N ASN A 21 40.00 -5.89 -29.47
CA ASN A 21 39.56 -6.11 -28.09
C ASN A 21 39.32 -4.78 -27.33
N LYS A 22 39.87 -3.66 -27.85
CA LYS A 22 39.64 -2.29 -27.39
C LYS A 22 38.19 -1.81 -27.62
N LEU A 23 37.57 -2.16 -28.75
CA LEU A 23 36.17 -1.84 -29.04
C LEU A 23 35.22 -2.65 -28.15
N VAL A 24 35.56 -3.91 -27.88
CA VAL A 24 34.82 -4.75 -26.93
C VAL A 24 34.93 -4.17 -25.50
N GLY A 25 36.12 -3.76 -25.08
CA GLY A 25 36.33 -3.10 -23.79
C GLY A 25 35.54 -1.79 -23.66
N LEU A 26 35.52 -0.96 -24.71
CA LEU A 26 34.73 0.27 -24.74
C LEU A 26 33.22 -0.02 -24.61
N ALA A 27 32.71 -1.02 -25.33
CA ALA A 27 31.32 -1.41 -25.25
C ALA A 27 30.94 -1.88 -23.84
N VAL A 28 31.81 -2.64 -23.17
CA VAL A 28 31.59 -3.08 -21.78
C VAL A 28 31.53 -1.89 -20.83
N VAL A 29 32.44 -0.92 -20.95
CA VAL A 29 32.43 0.29 -20.10
C VAL A 29 31.14 1.09 -20.28
N VAL A 30 30.68 1.27 -21.52
CA VAL A 30 29.41 1.97 -21.82
C VAL A 30 28.22 1.22 -21.21
N ILE A 31 28.17 -0.11 -21.31
CA ILE A 31 27.11 -0.92 -20.70
C ILE A 31 27.12 -0.78 -19.18
N VAL A 32 28.29 -0.81 -18.54
CA VAL A 32 28.41 -0.63 -17.07
C VAL A 32 27.91 0.75 -16.66
N ILE A 33 28.28 1.81 -17.38
CA ILE A 33 27.80 3.17 -17.10
C ILE A 33 26.27 3.25 -17.27
N ALA A 34 25.72 2.67 -18.34
CA ALA A 34 24.28 2.66 -18.58
C ALA A 34 23.52 1.91 -17.47
N LEU A 35 24.05 0.79 -16.99
CA LEU A 35 23.48 0.06 -15.86
C LEU A 35 23.51 0.89 -14.57
N VAL A 36 24.64 1.53 -14.25
CA VAL A 36 24.76 2.39 -13.07
C VAL A 36 23.72 3.53 -13.13
N LEU A 37 23.57 4.19 -14.28
CA LEU A 37 22.56 5.25 -14.45
C LEU A 37 21.13 4.72 -14.31
N PHE A 38 20.84 3.54 -14.88
CA PHE A 38 19.54 2.89 -14.76
C PHE A 38 19.19 2.55 -13.30
N PHE A 39 20.11 1.94 -12.54
CA PHE A 39 19.90 1.65 -11.12
C PHE A 39 19.73 2.92 -10.27
N ASN A 40 20.46 4.00 -10.57
CA ASN A 40 20.32 5.29 -9.88
C ASN A 40 18.95 5.94 -10.15
N SER A 41 18.42 5.85 -11.38
CA SER A 41 17.09 6.38 -11.71
C SER A 41 15.95 5.68 -10.96
N ARG A 42 16.13 4.37 -10.67
CA ARG A 42 15.11 3.55 -9.98
C ARG A 42 15.08 3.75 -8.46
N SER A 43 16.15 4.27 -7.86
CA SER A 43 16.20 4.54 -6.41
C SER A 43 15.30 5.69 -5.94
N LYS A 44 14.92 6.61 -6.85
CA LYS A 44 14.05 7.74 -6.48
C LYS A 44 12.57 7.35 -6.37
N GLU A 45 12.13 6.36 -7.14
CA GLU A 45 10.74 5.89 -7.12
C GLU A 45 10.48 4.94 -5.94
N ILE A 46 11.47 4.14 -5.54
CA ILE A 46 11.33 3.18 -4.44
C ILE A 46 11.22 3.88 -3.08
N GLN A 47 11.94 4.98 -2.86
CA GLN A 47 11.83 5.72 -1.59
C GLN A 47 10.52 6.51 -1.47
N ALA A 48 9.97 7.02 -2.59
CA ALA A 48 8.70 7.75 -2.57
C ALA A 48 7.53 6.83 -2.18
N ARG A 49 7.52 5.59 -2.69
CA ARG A 49 6.50 4.59 -2.34
C ARG A 49 6.58 4.19 -0.87
N ASN A 50 7.78 4.00 -0.32
CA ASN A 50 7.96 3.65 1.09
C ASN A 50 7.46 4.73 2.07
N ALA A 51 7.55 6.01 1.71
CA ALA A 51 7.08 7.10 2.57
C ALA A 51 5.54 7.22 2.55
N GLU A 52 4.93 7.04 1.38
CA GLU A 52 3.47 7.03 1.22
C GLU A 52 2.85 5.81 1.92
N ASP A 53 3.50 4.65 1.83
CA ASP A 53 3.06 3.42 2.49
C ASP A 53 3.14 3.54 4.02
N ALA A 54 4.19 4.18 4.56
CA ALA A 54 4.31 4.41 6.01
C ALA A 54 3.22 5.35 6.55
N ALA A 55 2.95 6.46 5.85
CA ALA A 55 1.88 7.38 6.23
C ALA A 55 0.49 6.71 6.18
N ARG A 56 0.28 5.84 5.20
CA ARG A 56 -0.98 5.09 5.06
C ARG A 56 -1.15 4.04 6.16
N ILE A 57 -0.06 3.40 6.60
CA ILE A 57 -0.09 2.48 7.74
C ILE A 57 -0.47 3.23 9.02
N GLU A 58 0.16 4.38 9.29
CA GLU A 58 -0.13 5.19 10.49
C GLU A 58 -1.58 5.69 10.50
N GLU A 59 -2.10 6.14 9.35
CA GLU A 59 -3.50 6.53 9.20
C GLU A 59 -4.46 5.36 9.45
N LEU A 60 -4.17 4.19 8.88
CA LEU A 60 -4.99 3.00 9.06
C LEU A 60 -4.98 2.50 10.50
N GLU A 61 -3.82 2.52 11.17
CA GLU A 61 -3.70 2.16 12.59
C GLU A 61 -4.50 3.13 13.48
N SER A 62 -4.41 4.44 13.23
CA SER A 62 -5.21 5.43 13.97
C SER A 62 -6.72 5.21 13.78
N ASN A 63 -7.16 4.85 12.57
CA ASN A 63 -8.57 4.58 12.30
C ASN A 63 -9.05 3.29 13.01
N ILE A 64 -8.22 2.25 13.05
CA ILE A 64 -8.51 1.01 13.77
C ILE A 64 -8.64 1.26 15.27
N GLU A 65 -7.72 2.04 15.86
CA GLU A 65 -7.81 2.38 17.29
C GLU A 65 -9.07 3.19 17.62
N ALA A 66 -9.41 4.16 16.77
CA ALA A 66 -10.62 4.96 16.95
C ALA A 66 -11.90 4.12 16.84
N GLU A 67 -11.99 3.20 15.88
CA GLU A 67 -13.12 2.28 15.78
C GLU A 67 -13.17 1.30 16.95
N SER A 68 -12.03 0.77 17.39
CA SER A 68 -11.97 -0.16 18.52
C SER A 68 -12.50 0.48 19.79
N ARG A 69 -12.11 1.73 20.10
CA ARG A 69 -12.64 2.47 21.24
C ARG A 69 -14.14 2.70 21.12
N ARG A 70 -14.62 3.07 19.94
CA ARG A 70 -16.05 3.26 19.68
C ARG A 70 -16.85 1.96 19.86
N ALA A 71 -16.26 0.81 19.50
CA ALA A 71 -16.88 -0.49 19.70
C ALA A 71 -16.98 -0.84 21.20
N GLU A 72 -15.93 -0.58 21.98
CA GLU A 72 -15.95 -0.74 23.44
C GLU A 72 -17.00 0.16 24.11
N ASP A 73 -17.05 1.44 23.74
CA ASP A 73 -18.05 2.39 24.24
C ASP A 73 -19.49 1.92 23.92
N LEU A 74 -19.71 1.39 22.72
CA LEU A 74 -21.00 0.84 22.31
C LEU A 74 -21.35 -0.45 23.07
N GLU A 75 -20.38 -1.29 23.40
CA GLU A 75 -20.59 -2.48 24.21
C GLU A 75 -20.99 -2.10 25.66
N GLU A 76 -20.33 -1.09 26.23
CA GLU A 76 -20.66 -0.57 27.55
C GLU A 76 -22.05 0.09 27.55
N TYR A 77 -22.34 0.92 26.55
CA TYR A 77 -23.66 1.53 26.38
C TYR A 77 -24.75 0.48 26.18
N SER A 78 -24.48 -0.58 25.43
CA SER A 78 -25.37 -1.73 25.26
C SER A 78 -25.70 -2.38 26.61
N LYS A 79 -24.71 -2.57 27.50
CA LYS A 79 -24.95 -3.10 28.85
C LYS A 79 -25.86 -2.17 29.66
N TYR A 80 -25.67 -0.86 29.58
CA TYR A 80 -26.49 0.13 30.29
C TYR A 80 -27.95 0.15 29.82
N VAL A 81 -28.19 0.21 28.50
CA VAL A 81 -29.57 0.25 27.96
C VAL A 81 -30.31 -1.07 28.11
N ASN A 82 -29.59 -2.20 28.19
CA ASN A 82 -30.19 -3.51 28.48
C ASN A 82 -30.52 -3.71 29.97
N THR A 83 -30.21 -2.75 30.85
CA THR A 83 -30.60 -2.85 32.26
C THR A 83 -32.12 -2.70 32.42
N LYS A 84 -32.68 -3.42 33.39
CA LYS A 84 -34.11 -3.33 33.72
C LYS A 84 -34.51 -1.92 34.17
N GLN A 85 -33.59 -1.18 34.81
CA GLN A 85 -33.80 0.20 35.26
C GLN A 85 -34.01 1.16 34.08
N PHE A 86 -33.19 1.04 33.01
CA PHE A 86 -33.38 1.87 31.82
C PHE A 86 -34.69 1.57 31.11
N VAL A 87 -35.10 0.30 31.05
CA VAL A 87 -36.40 -0.10 30.48
C VAL A 87 -37.56 0.44 31.30
N GLU A 88 -37.46 0.40 32.63
CA GLU A 88 -38.47 0.92 33.55
C GLU A 88 -38.57 2.45 33.46
N GLU A 89 -37.44 3.16 33.44
CA GLU A 89 -37.38 4.61 33.27
C GLU A 89 -37.93 5.03 31.90
N ALA A 90 -37.51 4.35 30.81
CA ALA A 90 -38.04 4.61 29.48
C ALA A 90 -39.54 4.30 29.37
N ALA A 91 -40.06 3.28 30.06
CA ALA A 91 -41.48 2.97 30.11
C ALA A 91 -42.27 4.00 30.92
N ARG A 92 -41.70 4.51 32.02
CA ARG A 92 -42.30 5.56 32.85
C ARG A 92 -42.33 6.89 32.11
N ASP A 93 -41.23 7.30 31.49
CA ASP A 93 -41.10 8.59 30.78
C ASP A 93 -41.85 8.60 29.45
N LYS A 94 -41.68 7.56 28.62
CA LYS A 94 -42.26 7.56 27.25
C LYS A 94 -43.68 7.04 27.20
N LEU A 95 -44.03 6.08 28.05
CA LEU A 95 -45.33 5.41 28.03
C LEU A 95 -46.21 5.76 29.24
N GLY A 96 -45.70 6.50 30.23
CA GLY A 96 -46.44 6.83 31.45
C GLY A 96 -46.80 5.61 32.29
N LEU A 97 -46.10 4.49 32.09
CA LEU A 97 -46.40 3.24 32.77
C LEU A 97 -45.82 3.28 34.19
N VAL A 98 -46.66 2.93 35.16
CA VAL A 98 -46.32 2.81 36.58
C VAL A 98 -46.80 1.47 37.11
N TYR A 99 -46.14 0.94 38.14
CA TYR A 99 -46.56 -0.33 38.71
C TYR A 99 -47.93 -0.20 39.40
N PRO A 100 -48.78 -1.27 39.41
CA PRO A 100 -50.14 -1.23 39.95
C PRO A 100 -50.23 -0.82 41.43
N ASP A 101 -49.16 -1.04 42.18
CA ASP A 101 -49.00 -0.75 43.60
C ASP A 101 -48.30 0.60 43.89
N GLU A 102 -47.83 1.30 42.85
CA GLU A 102 -47.19 2.62 42.95
C GLU A 102 -48.21 3.76 42.86
N LYS A 103 -48.27 4.63 43.89
CA LYS A 103 -49.14 5.81 43.89
C LYS A 103 -48.42 6.99 43.24
N VAL A 104 -48.92 7.43 42.09
CA VAL A 104 -48.46 8.66 41.45
C VAL A 104 -48.93 9.87 42.27
N LEU A 105 -48.01 10.54 42.97
CA LEU A 105 -48.24 11.86 43.50
C LEU A 105 -48.17 12.86 42.34
N LYS A 106 -49.34 13.20 41.78
CA LYS A 106 -49.48 14.41 40.98
C LYS A 106 -49.46 15.59 41.94
N ASP A 107 -48.44 16.43 41.81
CA ASP A 107 -48.40 17.71 42.50
C ASP A 107 -49.63 18.52 42.06
N GLN A 108 -50.49 18.86 43.00
CA GLN A 108 -51.66 19.73 42.79
C GLN A 108 -51.24 21.14 43.18
N ASP A 109 -50.20 21.66 42.54
CA ASP A 109 -49.81 23.06 42.68
C ASP A 109 -50.48 23.89 41.57
N LYS A 110 -51.62 24.47 41.97
CA LYS A 110 -52.36 25.66 41.47
C LYS A 110 -52.56 25.90 39.98
#